data_AF-A0A5J1SZL2-F1
#
_entry.id   AF-A0A5J1SZL2-F1
#
_cell.length_a   1.000
_cell.length_b   1.000
_cell.length_c   1.000
_cell.angle_alpha   90.00
_cell.angle_beta   90.00
_cell.angle_gamma   90.00
#
_symmetry.space_group_name_H-M   'P 1'
#
loop_
_entity.id
_entity.type
_entity.pdbx_description
1 polymer ?
#
loop_
_entity_poly.entity_id
_entity_poly.type
_entity_poly.pdbx_seq_one_letter_code
_entity_poly.pdbx_strand_id
1 'polypeptide(L)'
;NSQSDLDSIQAEITQRLNEIDRVSGQTQFNGVKVLAQDNTLTIQVGANDGETIDIDLKQINSQTLGLDTLNVQKKYDVKSEAVKSGGGATLNTTGLNDAALKTGVGGATNGTAAIKDGKVFFDATDNKYFIEVEGLTAGDATKNGVYEVSVADDGTVTMPTTTKVTGGMPATATAVTETQPKPVALSTAVKDQLTDSGISAADAAKGQLVTMSYTDKNGKTIDGGFGVKVGANIYAATKNKDGSFSINTTEYTDKGGNTKTALNQLGGADGKTEVVSIDGKTYNASKAAGHNFKAQPELAEAAATTTENPLAKIDAALAQVDALRSDLGAVQNRFNSAITNLGNTVNNLSSARSRIEDSDYATEVSNMSRAQILQQAGTSVLAQANQVPQNVLSLLR
;
A
#
# COMPACT_ATOMS: atom_id res chain seq x y z
N ASN A 1 -17.37 22.55 -2.55
CA ASN A 1 -16.05 21.89 -2.57
C ASN A 1 -15.63 21.65 -3.99
N SER A 2 -14.47 22.19 -4.35
CA SER A 2 -13.68 21.81 -5.52
C SER A 2 -13.16 20.38 -5.35
N GLN A 3 -12.68 19.75 -6.43
CA GLN A 3 -12.05 18.44 -6.34
C GLN A 3 -10.80 18.47 -5.46
N SER A 4 -10.02 19.55 -5.48
CA SER A 4 -8.87 19.71 -4.59
C SER A 4 -9.27 19.73 -3.10
N ASP A 5 -10.41 20.36 -2.76
CA ASP A 5 -10.91 20.32 -1.38
C ASP A 5 -11.29 18.88 -0.97
N LEU A 6 -11.91 18.13 -1.89
CA LEU A 6 -12.28 16.73 -1.64
C LEU A 6 -11.05 15.82 -1.53
N ASP A 7 -9.98 16.09 -2.29
CA ASP A 7 -8.71 15.39 -2.18
C ASP A 7 -8.07 15.62 -0.80
N SER A 8 -8.08 16.85 -0.28
CA SER A 8 -7.59 17.15 1.07
C SER A 8 -8.43 16.49 2.16
N ILE A 9 -9.76 16.51 2.04
CA ILE A 9 -10.66 15.82 2.98
C ILE A 9 -10.42 14.31 2.93
N GLN A 10 -10.24 13.73 1.75
CA GLN A 10 -9.97 12.30 1.59
C GLN A 10 -8.63 11.91 2.22
N ALA A 11 -7.60 12.76 2.12
CA ALA A 11 -6.32 12.51 2.77
C ALA A 11 -6.47 12.39 4.30
N GLU A 12 -7.23 13.31 4.92
CA GLU A 12 -7.54 13.25 6.36
C GLU A 12 -8.35 11.99 6.71
N ILE A 13 -9.41 11.68 5.94
CA ILE A 13 -10.21 10.45 6.14
C ILE A 13 -9.31 9.21 6.09
N THR A 14 -8.42 9.13 5.10
CA THR A 14 -7.50 7.99 4.94
C THR A 14 -6.54 7.89 6.11
N GLN A 15 -6.01 9.01 6.62
CA GLN A 15 -5.17 9.01 7.82
C GLN A 15 -5.92 8.51 9.06
N ARG A 16 -7.18 8.91 9.24
CA ARG A 16 -8.01 8.43 10.36
C ARG A 16 -8.32 6.94 10.27
N LEU A 17 -8.64 6.44 9.07
CA LEU A 17 -8.85 5.01 8.85
C LEU A 17 -7.57 4.19 9.09
N ASN A 18 -6.42 4.68 8.62
CA ASN A 18 -5.14 4.04 8.89
C ASN A 18 -4.82 4.02 10.39
N GLU A 19 -5.18 5.06 11.14
CA GLU A 19 -5.00 5.10 12.60
C GLU A 19 -5.92 4.09 13.31
N ILE A 20 -7.17 3.93 12.85
CA ILE A 20 -8.07 2.86 13.33
C ILE A 20 -7.45 1.49 13.12
N ASP A 21 -6.93 1.22 11.91
CA ASP A 21 -6.28 -0.06 11.59
C ASP A 21 -5.01 -0.31 12.43
N ARG A 22 -4.22 0.75 12.66
CA ARG A 22 -3.04 0.68 13.53
C ARG A 22 -3.42 0.35 14.96
N VAL A 23 -4.40 1.05 15.54
CA VAL A 23 -4.88 0.80 16.91
C VAL A 23 -5.43 -0.63 17.02
N SER A 24 -6.20 -1.08 16.04
CA SER A 24 -6.74 -2.44 15.95
C SER A 24 -5.64 -3.51 16.01
N GLY A 25 -4.65 -3.41 15.13
CA GLY A 25 -3.58 -4.42 15.01
C GLY A 25 -2.52 -4.35 16.11
N GLN A 26 -2.36 -3.20 16.78
CA GLN A 26 -1.28 -3.00 17.75
C GLN A 26 -1.73 -3.15 19.20
N THR A 27 -2.96 -2.75 19.55
CA THR A 27 -3.45 -2.76 20.94
C THR A 27 -3.41 -4.16 21.52
N GLN A 28 -2.75 -4.29 22.67
CA GLN A 28 -2.55 -5.57 23.32
C GLN A 28 -2.64 -5.46 24.84
N PHE A 29 -3.09 -6.53 25.47
CA PHE A 29 -2.98 -6.74 26.90
C PHE A 29 -2.37 -8.13 27.15
N ASN A 30 -1.24 -8.17 27.85
CA ASN A 30 -0.49 -9.40 28.12
C ASN A 30 -0.23 -10.24 26.84
N GLY A 31 0.10 -9.58 25.73
CA GLY A 31 0.36 -10.22 24.44
C GLY A 31 -0.88 -10.53 23.60
N VAL A 32 -2.09 -10.49 24.17
CA VAL A 32 -3.34 -10.72 23.44
C VAL A 32 -3.73 -9.47 22.65
N LYS A 33 -3.92 -9.61 21.34
CA LYS A 33 -4.37 -8.54 20.44
C LYS A 33 -5.87 -8.34 20.55
N VAL A 34 -6.29 -7.37 21.36
CA VAL A 34 -7.68 -7.27 21.85
C VAL A 34 -8.71 -6.84 20.80
N LEU A 35 -8.28 -6.29 19.66
CA LEU A 35 -9.16 -5.80 18.57
C LEU A 35 -8.80 -6.38 17.19
N ALA A 36 -7.79 -7.25 17.09
CA ALA A 36 -7.25 -7.68 15.81
C ALA A 36 -7.98 -8.89 15.20
N GLN A 37 -8.71 -9.64 16.02
CA GLN A 37 -9.42 -10.85 15.63
C GLN A 37 -10.64 -11.08 16.53
N ASP A 38 -11.62 -11.81 16.02
CA ASP A 38 -12.70 -12.35 16.83
C ASP A 38 -12.14 -13.44 17.76
N ASN A 39 -12.37 -13.32 19.06
CA ASN A 39 -11.90 -14.28 20.05
C ASN A 39 -12.72 -14.17 21.33
N THR A 40 -13.01 -15.30 21.98
CA THR A 40 -13.64 -15.32 23.31
C THR A 40 -12.58 -15.63 24.35
N LEU A 41 -12.34 -14.70 25.28
CA LEU A 41 -11.45 -14.91 26.42
C LEU A 41 -12.26 -15.36 27.63
N THR A 42 -12.08 -16.60 28.06
CA THR A 42 -12.73 -17.17 29.23
C THR A 42 -11.87 -16.94 30.48
N ILE A 43 -12.35 -16.17 31.45
CA ILE A 43 -11.63 -15.87 32.69
C ILE A 43 -12.27 -16.63 33.84
N GLN A 44 -11.49 -17.48 34.51
CA GLN A 44 -11.90 -18.17 35.73
C GLN A 44 -12.06 -17.16 36.88
N VAL A 45 -13.27 -17.09 37.44
CA VAL A 45 -13.64 -16.16 38.52
C VAL A 45 -14.17 -16.88 39.77
N GLY A 46 -14.03 -18.19 39.83
CA GLY A 46 -14.40 -19.00 40.98
C GLY A 46 -13.37 -20.09 41.28
N ALA A 47 -13.61 -20.84 42.34
CA ALA A 47 -12.69 -21.87 42.83
C ALA A 47 -12.84 -23.20 42.07
N ASN A 48 -13.98 -23.43 41.42
CA ASN A 48 -14.30 -24.69 40.75
C ASN A 48 -14.25 -24.54 39.22
N ASP A 49 -13.87 -25.60 38.52
CA ASP A 49 -13.83 -25.62 37.06
C ASP A 49 -15.17 -25.19 36.45
N GLY A 50 -15.12 -24.27 35.48
CA GLY A 50 -16.30 -23.76 34.76
C GLY A 50 -16.97 -22.54 35.40
N GLU A 51 -16.51 -22.06 36.55
CA GLU A 51 -16.93 -20.77 37.12
C GLU A 51 -16.23 -19.61 36.39
N THR A 52 -16.59 -19.38 35.13
CA THR A 52 -15.94 -18.39 34.25
C THR A 52 -16.84 -17.21 33.89
N ILE A 53 -16.22 -16.11 33.49
CA ILE A 53 -16.83 -15.02 32.75
C ILE A 53 -16.08 -14.86 31.44
N ASP A 54 -16.85 -14.83 30.35
CA ASP A 54 -16.32 -14.71 29.01
C ASP A 54 -16.28 -13.24 28.58
N ILE A 55 -15.23 -12.89 27.84
CA ILE A 55 -15.06 -11.60 27.18
C ILE A 55 -15.03 -11.87 25.68
N ASP A 56 -16.09 -11.47 24.97
CA ASP A 56 -16.16 -11.60 23.52
C ASP A 56 -15.45 -10.42 22.85
N LEU A 57 -14.24 -10.67 22.39
CA LEU A 57 -13.47 -9.74 21.58
C LEU A 57 -13.89 -9.86 20.12
N LYS A 58 -13.93 -8.72 19.43
CA LYS A 58 -14.26 -8.61 18.02
C LYS A 58 -13.13 -7.92 17.26
N GLN A 59 -12.94 -8.33 16.02
CA GLN A 59 -12.09 -7.61 15.09
C GLN A 59 -12.73 -6.27 14.72
N ILE A 60 -12.08 -5.16 15.10
CA ILE A 60 -12.54 -3.80 14.77
C ILE A 60 -11.46 -3.12 13.96
N ASN A 61 -11.63 -3.04 12.65
CA ASN A 61 -10.74 -2.31 11.73
C ASN A 61 -11.59 -1.65 10.63
N SER A 62 -10.96 -0.90 9.71
CA SER A 62 -11.65 -0.19 8.64
C SER A 62 -12.48 -1.12 7.75
N GLN A 63 -12.04 -2.37 7.55
CA GLN A 63 -12.73 -3.38 6.76
C GLN A 63 -13.97 -3.93 7.48
N THR A 64 -13.86 -4.35 8.74
CA THR A 64 -15.01 -4.87 9.51
C THR A 64 -16.04 -3.79 9.81
N LEU A 65 -15.60 -2.53 9.93
CA LEU A 65 -16.48 -1.36 10.01
C LEU A 65 -17.10 -0.95 8.66
N GLY A 66 -16.68 -1.56 7.53
CA GLY A 66 -17.21 -1.26 6.20
C GLY A 66 -16.81 0.12 5.64
N LEU A 67 -15.68 0.66 6.10
CA LEU A 67 -15.16 1.99 5.76
C LEU A 67 -13.84 1.96 4.97
N ASP A 68 -13.30 0.78 4.70
CA ASP A 68 -12.03 0.55 4.01
C ASP A 68 -11.92 1.20 2.62
N THR A 69 -13.06 1.34 1.94
CA THR A 69 -13.24 1.96 0.63
C THR A 69 -13.99 3.30 0.69
N LEU A 70 -14.16 3.88 1.89
CA LEU A 70 -14.82 5.17 2.07
C LEU A 70 -14.08 6.26 1.26
N ASN A 71 -14.78 6.82 0.28
CA ASN A 71 -14.22 7.79 -0.64
C ASN A 71 -15.18 8.96 -0.89
N VAL A 72 -14.70 10.19 -0.73
CA VAL A 72 -15.46 11.43 -1.03
C VAL A 72 -14.92 12.18 -2.24
N GLN A 73 -13.86 11.68 -2.88
CA GLN A 73 -13.27 12.28 -4.07
C GLN A 73 -14.21 12.15 -5.27
N LYS A 74 -13.96 12.97 -6.29
CA LYS A 74 -14.63 12.90 -7.58
C LYS A 74 -13.57 12.80 -8.67
N LYS A 75 -13.91 12.07 -9.73
CA LYS A 75 -13.05 11.86 -10.89
C LYS A 75 -12.70 13.18 -11.58
N TYR A 76 -11.42 13.35 -11.92
CA TYR A 76 -10.95 14.40 -12.83
C TYR A 76 -11.10 13.96 -14.29
N ASP A 77 -11.22 14.92 -15.20
CA ASP A 77 -11.00 14.67 -16.62
C ASP A 77 -9.49 14.52 -16.86
N VAL A 78 -9.06 13.27 -17.10
CA VAL A 78 -7.65 12.88 -17.25
C VAL A 78 -7.24 13.02 -18.72
N LYS A 79 -6.28 13.89 -18.98
CA LYS A 79 -5.68 14.07 -20.30
C LYS A 79 -4.19 13.70 -20.26
N SER A 80 -3.70 13.31 -21.42
CA SER A 80 -2.29 12.98 -21.62
C SER A 80 -1.83 13.53 -22.97
N GLU A 81 -0.63 14.09 -22.99
CA GLU A 81 0.02 14.54 -24.21
C GLU A 81 1.38 13.88 -24.35
N ALA A 82 1.78 13.52 -25.57
CA ALA A 82 3.07 12.88 -25.79
C ALA A 82 4.22 13.81 -25.37
N VAL A 83 5.17 13.29 -24.60
CA VAL A 83 6.43 13.98 -24.33
C VAL A 83 7.19 14.08 -25.65
N LYS A 84 7.57 15.30 -26.02
CA LYS A 84 8.33 15.56 -27.25
C LYS A 84 9.79 15.84 -26.93
N SER A 85 10.69 15.46 -27.83
CA SER A 85 12.08 15.90 -27.81
C SER A 85 12.15 17.42 -28.02
N GLY A 86 13.30 18.01 -27.70
CA GLY A 86 13.60 19.36 -28.20
C GLY A 86 13.51 19.40 -29.73
N GLY A 87 13.07 20.54 -30.25
CA GLY A 87 13.23 20.92 -31.67
C GLY A 87 14.10 22.16 -31.77
N GLY A 88 14.37 22.63 -32.98
CA GLY A 88 15.04 23.91 -33.23
C GLY A 88 16.50 23.83 -33.69
N ALA A 89 17.06 22.63 -33.92
CA ALA A 89 18.37 22.52 -34.55
C ALA A 89 18.23 22.75 -36.05
N THR A 90 19.06 23.62 -36.65
CA THR A 90 19.02 23.88 -38.09
C THR A 90 19.27 22.60 -38.89
N LEU A 91 18.42 22.35 -39.89
CA LEU A 91 18.56 21.19 -40.74
C LEU A 91 19.79 21.32 -41.66
N ASN A 92 20.69 20.35 -41.57
CA ASN A 92 21.92 20.31 -42.34
C ASN A 92 21.86 19.20 -43.41
N THR A 93 21.70 19.62 -44.67
CA THR A 93 21.63 18.72 -45.84
C THR A 93 22.96 18.57 -46.58
N THR A 94 24.05 19.18 -46.09
CA THR A 94 25.36 19.17 -46.78
C THR A 94 25.94 17.76 -47.00
N GLY A 95 25.58 16.80 -46.16
CA GLY A 95 25.93 15.38 -46.32
C GLY A 95 25.23 14.67 -47.47
N LEU A 96 24.12 15.21 -47.98
CA LEU A 96 23.36 14.69 -49.11
C LEU A 96 23.86 15.25 -50.45
N ASN A 97 25.13 15.01 -50.73
CA ASN A 97 25.73 15.33 -52.03
C ASN A 97 25.29 14.36 -53.15
N ASP A 98 25.71 14.61 -54.39
CA ASP A 98 25.36 13.79 -55.56
C ASP A 98 25.58 12.28 -55.33
N ALA A 99 26.73 11.89 -54.79
CA ALA A 99 27.05 10.49 -54.53
C ALA A 99 26.13 9.86 -53.46
N ALA A 100 25.85 10.60 -52.38
CA ALA A 100 24.95 10.15 -51.31
C ALA A 100 23.51 10.00 -51.82
N LEU A 101 23.01 10.97 -52.59
CA LEU A 101 21.67 10.93 -53.17
C LEU A 101 21.54 9.78 -54.18
N LYS A 102 22.52 9.60 -55.09
CA LYS A 102 22.56 8.46 -56.02
C LYS A 102 22.52 7.11 -55.32
N THR A 103 23.17 7.00 -54.17
CA THR A 103 23.12 5.79 -53.33
C THR A 103 21.75 5.63 -52.67
N GLY A 104 21.19 6.72 -52.13
CA GLY A 104 19.89 6.75 -51.47
C GLY A 104 18.73 6.34 -52.38
N VAL A 105 18.75 6.73 -53.66
CA VAL A 105 17.70 6.40 -54.64
C VAL A 105 17.79 4.98 -55.22
N GLY A 106 18.62 4.11 -54.64
CA GLY A 106 18.79 2.73 -55.08
C GLY A 106 19.86 2.52 -56.15
N GLY A 107 20.85 3.40 -56.22
CA GLY A 107 21.97 3.32 -57.16
C GLY A 107 21.62 3.94 -58.52
N ALA A 108 22.13 5.14 -58.77
CA ALA A 108 22.04 5.83 -60.05
C ALA A 108 23.43 6.19 -60.56
N THR A 109 23.62 6.12 -61.89
CA THR A 109 24.90 6.43 -62.54
C THR A 109 24.81 7.66 -63.45
N ASN A 110 23.60 8.07 -63.85
CA ASN A 110 23.37 9.12 -64.83
C ASN A 110 22.80 10.39 -64.21
N GLY A 111 23.34 11.55 -64.63
CA GLY A 111 22.94 12.87 -64.14
C GLY A 111 23.67 13.28 -62.85
N THR A 112 23.26 14.41 -62.29
CA THR A 112 23.79 14.95 -61.02
C THR A 112 22.62 15.16 -60.07
N ALA A 113 22.50 14.29 -59.07
CA ALA A 113 21.43 14.35 -58.09
C ALA A 113 21.59 15.56 -57.17
N ALA A 114 20.49 16.26 -56.92
CA ALA A 114 20.42 17.38 -55.99
C ALA A 114 19.08 17.39 -55.25
N ILE A 115 19.04 18.06 -54.10
CA ILE A 115 17.79 18.34 -53.38
C ILE A 115 17.13 19.57 -54.04
N LYS A 116 15.91 19.39 -54.54
CA LYS A 116 15.15 20.47 -55.15
C LYS A 116 14.90 21.59 -54.15
N ASP A 117 15.22 22.81 -54.56
CA ASP A 117 15.21 24.04 -53.75
C ASP A 117 16.02 23.97 -52.44
N GLY A 118 16.81 22.91 -52.20
CA GLY A 118 17.46 22.65 -50.92
C GLY A 118 16.51 22.48 -49.73
N LYS A 119 15.21 22.24 -49.97
CA LYS A 119 14.18 22.20 -48.92
C LYS A 119 14.02 20.80 -48.31
N VAL A 120 13.75 20.78 -47.01
CA VAL A 120 13.29 19.60 -46.29
C VAL A 120 11.85 19.85 -45.86
N PHE A 121 11.01 18.83 -45.97
CA PHE A 121 9.61 18.88 -45.61
C PHE A 121 9.36 17.95 -44.42
N PHE A 122 8.49 18.36 -43.50
CA PHE A 122 8.10 17.56 -42.35
C PHE A 122 6.60 17.30 -42.37
N ASP A 123 6.21 16.04 -42.24
CA ASP A 123 4.83 15.62 -42.05
C ASP A 123 4.57 15.36 -40.56
N ALA A 124 3.75 16.23 -39.95
CA ALA A 124 3.40 16.12 -38.54
C ALA A 124 2.51 14.90 -38.21
N THR A 125 1.85 14.32 -39.21
CA THR A 125 0.95 13.17 -39.02
C THR A 125 1.74 11.91 -38.71
N ASP A 126 2.77 11.66 -39.53
CA ASP A 126 3.61 10.46 -39.43
C ASP A 126 4.95 10.73 -38.74
N ASN A 127 5.25 11.99 -38.41
CA ASN A 127 6.51 12.44 -37.84
C ASN A 127 7.72 12.03 -38.71
N LYS A 128 7.60 12.26 -40.01
CA LYS A 128 8.60 11.91 -41.03
C LYS A 128 9.09 13.13 -41.77
N TYR A 129 10.34 13.07 -42.21
CA TYR A 129 10.95 14.09 -43.05
C TYR A 129 11.09 13.60 -44.47
N PHE A 130 10.96 14.52 -45.42
CA PHE A 130 11.01 14.24 -46.84
C PHE A 130 11.86 15.28 -47.56
N ILE A 131 12.48 14.84 -48.65
CA ILE A 131 13.13 15.70 -49.65
C ILE A 131 12.60 15.34 -51.04
N GLU A 132 12.71 16.27 -51.98
CA GLU A 132 12.52 15.98 -53.40
C GLU A 132 13.89 15.95 -54.10
N VAL A 133 14.24 14.83 -54.71
CA VAL A 133 15.49 14.61 -55.44
C VAL A 133 15.26 14.88 -56.93
N GLU A 134 16.14 15.66 -57.53
CA GLU A 134 16.12 16.01 -58.96
C GLU A 134 17.51 15.89 -59.61
N GLY A 135 17.59 16.08 -60.93
CA GLY A 135 18.86 16.16 -61.68
C GLY A 135 19.41 14.83 -62.22
N LEU A 136 18.76 13.70 -61.92
CA LEU A 136 19.06 12.41 -62.57
C LEU A 136 18.51 12.38 -64.00
N THR A 137 19.24 11.74 -64.92
CA THR A 137 18.93 11.76 -66.36
C THR A 137 18.93 10.35 -66.98
N ALA A 138 18.59 10.25 -68.26
CA ALA A 138 18.59 9.00 -69.03
C ALA A 138 17.86 7.86 -68.29
N GLY A 139 18.48 6.69 -68.16
CA GLY A 139 17.90 5.52 -67.49
C GLY A 139 17.59 5.71 -66.00
N ASP A 140 18.10 6.77 -65.37
CA ASP A 140 17.85 7.09 -63.96
C ASP A 140 16.80 8.20 -63.76
N ALA A 141 16.25 8.79 -64.83
CA ALA A 141 15.30 9.90 -64.74
C ALA A 141 14.03 9.56 -63.93
N THR A 142 13.61 8.28 -63.94
CA THR A 142 12.45 7.80 -63.17
C THR A 142 12.68 7.80 -61.65
N LYS A 143 13.94 7.86 -61.22
CA LYS A 143 14.35 7.96 -59.81
C LYS A 143 14.29 9.40 -59.26
N ASN A 144 14.04 10.43 -60.08
CA ASN A 144 13.72 11.75 -59.53
C ASN A 144 12.36 11.72 -58.82
N GLY A 145 12.23 12.38 -57.68
CA GLY A 145 10.99 12.43 -56.90
C GLY A 145 11.20 12.52 -55.40
N VAL A 146 10.14 12.26 -54.64
CA VAL A 146 10.14 12.43 -53.18
C VAL A 146 10.66 11.18 -52.48
N TYR A 147 11.48 11.39 -51.46
CA TYR A 147 12.04 10.33 -50.62
C TYR A 147 11.96 10.71 -49.15
N GLU A 148 11.74 9.70 -48.30
CA GLU A 148 11.85 9.82 -46.85
C GLU A 148 13.32 9.95 -46.44
N VAL A 149 13.60 10.86 -45.51
CA VAL A 149 14.94 11.08 -44.94
C VAL A 149 14.90 10.99 -43.43
N SER A 150 16.02 10.60 -42.84
CA SER A 150 16.22 10.56 -41.40
C SER A 150 16.91 11.83 -40.94
N VAL A 151 16.36 12.46 -39.90
CA VAL A 151 16.93 13.67 -39.29
C VAL A 151 17.38 13.34 -37.87
N ALA A 152 18.67 13.53 -37.60
CA ALA A 152 19.25 13.39 -36.27
C ALA A 152 18.89 14.60 -35.38
N ASP A 153 19.05 14.46 -34.06
CA ASP A 153 18.68 15.50 -33.10
C ASP A 153 19.53 16.79 -33.25
N ASP A 154 20.72 16.67 -33.83
CA ASP A 154 21.61 17.80 -34.17
C ASP A 154 21.24 18.50 -35.50
N GLY A 155 20.17 18.06 -36.17
CA GLY A 155 19.72 18.60 -37.45
C GLY A 155 20.36 17.95 -38.68
N THR A 156 21.29 17.01 -38.52
CA THR A 156 21.90 16.30 -39.66
C THR A 156 20.86 15.48 -40.42
N VAL A 157 20.72 15.74 -41.72
CA VAL A 157 19.79 15.03 -42.61
C VAL A 157 20.55 13.94 -43.35
N THR A 158 20.06 12.71 -43.26
CA THR A 158 20.63 11.52 -43.89
C THR A 158 19.57 10.78 -44.68
N MET A 159 19.99 10.08 -45.73
CA MET A 159 19.10 9.32 -46.59
C MET A 159 19.64 7.89 -46.71
N PRO A 160 19.02 6.89 -46.07
CA PRO A 160 19.35 5.50 -46.35
C PRO A 160 18.87 5.13 -47.76
N THR A 161 19.34 4.00 -48.30
CA THR A 161 18.75 3.44 -49.51
C THR A 161 17.27 3.16 -49.26
N THR A 162 16.41 3.87 -49.97
CA THR A 162 14.96 3.87 -49.74
C THR A 162 14.21 3.95 -51.06
N THR A 163 12.92 3.63 -51.01
CA THR A 163 12.04 3.65 -52.18
C THR A 163 11.44 5.03 -52.37
N LYS A 164 11.29 5.43 -53.63
CA LYS A 164 10.57 6.66 -54.00
C LYS A 164 9.13 6.63 -53.46
N VAL A 165 8.71 7.70 -52.82
CA VAL A 165 7.34 7.84 -52.31
C VAL A 165 6.38 7.88 -53.50
N THR A 166 5.47 6.92 -53.53
CA THR A 166 4.45 6.83 -54.59
C THR A 166 3.37 7.88 -54.32
N GLY A 167 3.10 8.75 -55.30
CA GLY A 167 2.14 9.85 -55.16
C GLY A 167 2.77 11.23 -54.87
N GLY A 168 4.10 11.30 -54.68
CA GLY A 168 4.81 12.57 -54.47
C GLY A 168 4.85 12.99 -53.01
N MET A 169 4.94 14.30 -52.75
CA MET A 169 5.03 14.85 -51.40
C MET A 169 3.71 14.65 -50.65
N PRO A 170 3.73 14.17 -49.38
CA PRO A 170 2.51 14.08 -48.58
C PRO A 170 1.84 15.45 -48.46
N ALA A 171 0.50 15.50 -48.55
CA ALA A 171 -0.25 16.76 -48.55
C ALA A 171 -0.13 17.55 -47.24
N THR A 172 0.18 16.87 -46.14
CA THR A 172 0.40 17.43 -44.80
C THR A 172 1.85 17.85 -44.56
N ALA A 173 2.76 17.55 -45.48
CA ALA A 173 4.17 17.89 -45.32
C ALA A 173 4.43 19.36 -45.63
N THR A 174 5.02 20.09 -44.66
CA THR A 174 5.36 21.50 -44.80
C THR A 174 6.87 21.71 -44.80
N ALA A 175 7.37 22.67 -45.57
CA ALA A 175 8.79 23.00 -45.58
C ALA A 175 9.25 23.49 -44.20
N VAL A 176 10.38 22.96 -43.72
CA VAL A 176 10.96 23.30 -42.42
C VAL A 176 12.46 23.57 -42.56
N THR A 177 12.98 24.43 -41.69
CA THR A 177 14.42 24.76 -41.63
C THR A 177 15.09 24.22 -40.37
N GLU A 178 14.30 23.73 -39.42
CA GLU A 178 14.77 23.25 -38.13
C GLU A 178 14.12 21.90 -37.78
N THR A 179 14.77 21.14 -36.91
CA THR A 179 14.21 19.92 -36.33
C THR A 179 12.90 20.23 -35.62
N GLN A 180 11.89 19.43 -35.92
CA GLN A 180 10.57 19.49 -35.31
C GLN A 180 10.50 18.59 -34.07
N PRO A 181 9.78 19.01 -33.01
CA PRO A 181 9.59 18.19 -31.81
C PRO A 181 8.91 16.87 -32.15
N LYS A 182 9.61 15.76 -31.95
CA LYS A 182 9.09 14.39 -32.15
C LYS A 182 8.73 13.74 -30.83
N PRO A 183 7.70 12.86 -30.77
CA PRO A 183 7.46 12.05 -29.58
C PRO A 183 8.71 11.28 -29.15
N VAL A 184 9.03 11.34 -27.86
CA VAL A 184 10.16 10.58 -27.28
C VAL A 184 9.79 9.11 -27.27
N ALA A 185 10.58 8.28 -27.96
CA ALA A 185 10.40 6.84 -27.94
C ALA A 185 10.74 6.26 -26.56
N LEU A 186 10.01 5.21 -26.14
CA LEU A 186 10.35 4.49 -24.92
C LEU A 186 11.72 3.82 -25.05
N SER A 187 12.54 3.97 -24.01
CA SER A 187 13.83 3.27 -23.89
C SER A 187 13.62 1.76 -23.78
N THR A 188 14.66 0.98 -24.08
CA THR A 188 14.62 -0.49 -23.90
C THR A 188 14.27 -0.85 -22.46
N ALA A 189 14.90 -0.21 -21.46
CA ALA A 189 14.62 -0.46 -20.05
C ALA A 189 13.13 -0.27 -19.68
N VAL A 190 12.46 0.77 -20.21
CA VAL A 190 11.03 0.97 -19.95
C VAL A 190 10.18 -0.10 -20.62
N LYS A 191 10.54 -0.54 -21.83
CA LYS A 191 9.85 -1.63 -22.51
C LYS A 191 10.02 -2.94 -21.75
N ASP A 192 11.21 -3.20 -21.22
CA ASP A 192 11.50 -4.38 -20.41
C ASP A 192 10.66 -4.38 -19.12
N GLN A 193 10.53 -3.23 -18.43
CA GLN A 193 9.63 -3.09 -17.26
C GLN A 193 8.17 -3.45 -17.58
N LEU A 194 7.67 -3.04 -18.76
CA LEU A 194 6.31 -3.39 -19.21
C LEU A 194 6.19 -4.90 -19.44
N THR A 195 7.14 -5.50 -20.14
CA THR A 195 7.09 -6.93 -20.49
C THR A 195 7.28 -7.83 -19.28
N ASP A 196 8.17 -7.47 -18.34
CA ASP A 196 8.38 -8.21 -17.10
C ASP A 196 7.12 -8.21 -16.21
N SER A 197 6.28 -7.20 -16.37
CA SER A 197 4.99 -7.09 -15.68
C SER A 197 3.84 -7.79 -16.41
N GLY A 198 4.13 -8.54 -17.48
CA GLY A 198 3.17 -9.35 -18.22
C GLY A 198 2.46 -8.63 -19.38
N ILE A 199 2.83 -7.39 -19.71
CA ILE A 199 2.33 -6.71 -20.91
C ILE A 199 3.01 -7.30 -22.15
N SER A 200 2.26 -7.56 -23.22
CA SER A 200 2.83 -8.15 -24.42
C SER A 200 3.90 -7.25 -25.04
N ALA A 201 4.96 -7.84 -25.64
CA ALA A 201 5.98 -7.06 -26.34
C ALA A 201 5.40 -6.20 -27.47
N ALA A 202 4.32 -6.66 -28.11
CA ALA A 202 3.62 -5.92 -29.16
C ALA A 202 2.89 -4.67 -28.62
N ASP A 203 2.35 -4.73 -27.41
CA ASP A 203 1.71 -3.58 -26.76
C ASP A 203 2.74 -2.65 -26.14
N ALA A 204 3.79 -3.19 -25.52
CA ALA A 204 4.91 -2.41 -24.99
C ALA A 204 5.60 -1.59 -26.10
N ALA A 205 5.73 -2.13 -27.30
CA ALA A 205 6.29 -1.42 -28.46
C ALA A 205 5.43 -0.22 -28.91
N LYS A 206 4.12 -0.23 -28.63
CA LYS A 206 3.18 0.88 -28.93
C LYS A 206 3.09 1.89 -27.79
N GLY A 207 3.79 1.65 -26.68
CA GLY A 207 3.77 2.52 -25.52
C GLY A 207 4.30 3.93 -25.85
N GLN A 208 3.72 4.94 -25.23
CA GLN A 208 4.08 6.34 -25.41
C GLN A 208 4.41 6.99 -24.08
N LEU A 209 5.52 7.73 -24.03
CA LEU A 209 5.79 8.60 -22.90
C LEU A 209 4.90 9.84 -22.98
N VAL A 210 4.22 10.17 -21.88
CA VAL A 210 3.23 11.25 -21.83
C VAL A 210 3.44 12.15 -20.61
N THR A 211 3.05 13.43 -20.74
CA THR A 211 2.75 14.30 -19.61
C THR A 211 1.27 14.17 -19.27
N MET A 212 0.95 14.26 -17.99
CA MET A 212 -0.42 14.17 -17.50
C MET A 212 -1.00 15.54 -17.21
N SER A 213 -2.30 15.71 -17.41
CA SER A 213 -3.04 16.86 -16.90
C SER A 213 -4.42 16.44 -16.42
N TYR A 214 -4.91 17.13 -15.40
CA TYR A 214 -6.16 16.80 -14.71
C TYR A 214 -7.05 18.02 -14.67
N THR A 215 -8.22 17.93 -15.28
CA THR A 215 -9.19 19.03 -15.30
C THR A 215 -10.32 18.75 -14.33
N ASP A 216 -10.59 19.69 -13.43
CA ASP A 216 -11.68 19.57 -12.46
C ASP A 216 -13.05 19.87 -13.12
N LYS A 217 -14.15 19.68 -12.37
CA LYS A 217 -15.50 19.96 -12.90
C LYS A 217 -15.75 21.44 -13.22
N ASN A 218 -14.88 22.33 -12.75
CA ASN A 218 -14.99 23.77 -12.97
C ASN A 218 -14.15 24.21 -14.19
N GLY A 219 -13.49 23.27 -14.88
CA GLY A 219 -12.64 23.55 -16.03
C GLY A 219 -11.22 23.98 -15.67
N LYS A 220 -10.82 23.95 -14.39
CA LYS A 220 -9.45 24.24 -13.98
C LYS A 220 -8.57 23.02 -14.25
N THR A 221 -7.57 23.18 -15.10
CA THR A 221 -6.56 22.16 -15.38
C THR A 221 -5.35 22.36 -14.49
N ILE A 222 -4.85 21.27 -13.93
CA ILE A 222 -3.55 21.20 -13.25
C ILE A 222 -2.64 20.22 -13.99
N ASP A 223 -1.36 20.55 -14.06
CA ASP A 223 -0.35 19.65 -14.59
C ASP A 223 -0.09 18.50 -13.60
N GLY A 224 0.10 17.31 -14.16
CA GLY A 224 0.50 16.12 -13.44
C GLY A 224 1.97 15.78 -13.65
N GLY A 225 2.33 14.55 -13.29
CA GLY A 225 3.65 13.99 -13.58
C GLY A 225 3.78 13.44 -14.99
N PHE A 226 4.79 12.61 -15.18
CA PHE A 226 4.97 11.81 -16.39
C PHE A 226 4.24 10.47 -16.26
N GLY A 227 3.91 9.88 -17.40
CA GLY A 227 3.40 8.53 -17.46
C GLY A 227 3.83 7.81 -18.73
N VAL A 228 3.66 6.49 -18.72
CA VAL A 228 3.81 5.63 -19.90
C VAL A 228 2.43 5.10 -20.26
N LYS A 229 1.89 5.56 -21.38
CA LYS A 229 0.59 5.16 -21.90
C LYS A 229 0.73 3.90 -22.75
N VAL A 230 -0.02 2.86 -22.42
CA VAL A 230 -0.12 1.61 -23.21
C VAL A 230 -1.59 1.27 -23.38
N GLY A 231 -2.10 1.42 -24.61
CA GLY A 231 -3.53 1.31 -24.88
C GLY A 231 -4.33 2.35 -24.09
N ALA A 232 -5.27 1.89 -23.25
CA ALA A 232 -6.08 2.73 -22.38
C ALA A 232 -5.41 2.99 -21.01
N ASN A 233 -4.41 2.19 -20.63
CA ASN A 233 -3.76 2.29 -19.33
C ASN A 233 -2.63 3.32 -19.37
N ILE A 234 -2.42 4.01 -18.25
CA ILE A 234 -1.31 4.93 -18.07
C ILE A 234 -0.60 4.55 -16.78
N TYR A 235 0.69 4.23 -16.88
CA TYR A 235 1.52 3.91 -15.74
C TYR A 235 2.30 5.16 -15.31
N ALA A 236 2.30 5.49 -14.02
CA ALA A 236 3.06 6.62 -13.50
C ALA A 236 4.55 6.41 -13.75
N ALA A 237 5.26 7.45 -14.18
CA ALA A 237 6.67 7.38 -14.51
C ALA A 237 7.45 8.54 -13.90
N THR A 238 8.70 8.24 -13.54
CA THR A 238 9.64 9.21 -13.00
C THR A 238 10.71 9.53 -14.03
N LYS A 239 11.02 10.82 -14.19
CA LYS A 239 12.21 11.27 -14.90
C LYS A 239 13.40 11.27 -13.95
N ASN A 240 14.37 10.42 -14.22
CA ASN A 240 15.59 10.29 -13.44
C ASN A 240 16.53 11.48 -13.66
N LYS A 241 17.52 11.63 -12.78
CA LYS A 241 18.50 12.74 -12.82
C LYS A 241 19.36 12.72 -14.09
N ASP A 242 19.56 11.55 -14.68
CA ASP A 242 20.27 11.35 -15.95
C ASP A 242 19.39 11.66 -17.19
N GLY A 243 18.12 12.05 -16.97
CA GLY A 243 17.16 12.34 -18.02
C GLY A 243 16.41 11.11 -18.55
N SER A 244 16.76 9.90 -18.11
CA SER A 244 16.03 8.67 -18.43
C SER A 244 14.67 8.65 -17.74
N PHE A 245 13.76 7.79 -18.19
CA PHE A 245 12.47 7.55 -17.57
C PHE A 245 12.40 6.12 -17.05
N SER A 246 11.70 5.92 -15.94
CA SER A 246 11.36 4.61 -15.39
C SER A 246 9.91 4.61 -14.92
N ILE A 247 9.21 3.50 -15.15
CA ILE A 247 7.86 3.32 -14.61
C ILE A 247 7.96 3.11 -13.09
N ASN A 248 7.09 3.78 -12.33
CA ASN A 248 6.99 3.62 -10.89
C ASN A 248 6.46 2.21 -10.58
N THR A 249 7.05 1.56 -9.58
CA THR A 249 6.68 0.19 -9.19
C THR A 249 6.45 0.09 -7.69
N THR A 250 5.57 -0.82 -7.29
CA THR A 250 5.32 -1.17 -5.89
C THR A 250 5.79 -2.59 -5.65
N GLU A 251 6.69 -2.78 -4.69
CA GLU A 251 7.14 -4.10 -4.24
C GLU A 251 6.18 -4.66 -3.18
N TYR A 252 5.90 -5.96 -3.24
CA TYR A 252 5.05 -6.69 -2.29
C TYR A 252 5.49 -8.16 -2.19
N THR A 253 5.05 -8.86 -1.14
CA THR A 253 5.19 -10.32 -1.05
C THR A 253 3.90 -11.00 -1.47
N ASP A 254 3.96 -11.86 -2.49
CA ASP A 254 2.80 -12.56 -3.02
C ASP A 254 2.29 -13.67 -2.10
N LYS A 255 1.15 -14.30 -2.45
CA LYS A 255 0.57 -15.41 -1.68
C LYS A 255 1.47 -16.64 -1.59
N GLY A 256 2.44 -16.78 -2.49
CA GLY A 256 3.46 -17.82 -2.48
C GLY A 256 4.65 -17.50 -1.58
N GLY A 257 4.73 -16.28 -1.02
CA GLY A 257 5.86 -15.82 -0.21
C GLY A 257 7.00 -15.22 -1.01
N ASN A 258 6.84 -14.98 -2.32
CA ASN A 258 7.87 -14.42 -3.18
C ASN A 258 7.74 -12.89 -3.26
N THR A 259 8.87 -12.19 -3.25
CA THR A 259 8.91 -10.76 -3.56
C THR A 259 8.61 -10.54 -5.04
N LYS A 260 7.61 -9.70 -5.33
CA LYS A 260 7.20 -9.28 -6.67
C LYS A 260 7.03 -7.77 -6.72
N THR A 261 7.06 -7.25 -7.95
CA THR A 261 6.76 -5.85 -8.23
C THR A 261 5.53 -5.76 -9.12
N ALA A 262 4.74 -4.70 -8.92
CA ALA A 262 3.64 -4.33 -9.79
C ALA A 262 3.85 -2.90 -10.31
N LEU A 263 3.49 -2.63 -11.57
CA LEU A 263 3.54 -1.29 -12.13
C LEU A 263 2.44 -0.41 -11.54
N ASN A 264 2.78 0.83 -11.22
CA ASN A 264 1.84 1.80 -10.66
C ASN A 264 1.04 2.42 -11.80
N GLN A 265 -0.22 2.03 -11.92
CA GLN A 265 -1.17 2.60 -12.86
C GLN A 265 -1.83 3.85 -12.26
N LEU A 266 -2.04 4.89 -13.07
CA LEU A 266 -2.88 6.02 -12.70
C LEU A 266 -4.36 5.64 -12.82
N GLY A 267 -5.09 5.75 -11.73
CA GLY A 267 -6.48 5.32 -11.61
C GLY A 267 -7.13 5.78 -10.31
N GLY A 268 -7.85 4.86 -9.64
CA GLY A 268 -8.64 5.17 -8.45
C GLY A 268 -9.86 6.06 -8.73
N ALA A 269 -10.57 6.44 -7.66
CA ALA A 269 -11.80 7.25 -7.75
C ALA A 269 -11.58 8.64 -8.37
N ASP A 270 -10.37 9.19 -8.25
CA ASP A 270 -10.02 10.51 -8.82
C ASP A 270 -9.40 10.44 -10.22
N GLY A 271 -8.94 9.25 -10.65
CA GLY A 271 -8.26 9.04 -11.94
C GLY A 271 -6.77 9.40 -11.97
N LYS A 272 -6.22 9.86 -10.84
CA LYS A 272 -4.81 10.27 -10.72
C LYS A 272 -4.05 9.54 -9.60
N THR A 273 -4.75 8.70 -8.84
CA THR A 273 -4.15 7.91 -7.76
C THR A 273 -3.33 6.76 -8.35
N GLU A 274 -2.13 6.54 -7.82
CA GLU A 274 -1.33 5.36 -8.17
C GLU A 274 -1.95 4.11 -7.54
N VAL A 275 -2.39 3.19 -8.39
CA VAL A 275 -2.95 1.90 -8.03
C VAL A 275 -2.15 0.77 -8.65
N VAL A 276 -2.18 -0.41 -8.03
CA VAL A 276 -1.53 -1.61 -8.53
C VAL A 276 -2.54 -2.74 -8.67
N SER A 277 -2.42 -3.54 -9.73
CA SER A 277 -3.22 -4.74 -9.91
C SER A 277 -2.44 -5.97 -9.45
N ILE A 278 -2.97 -6.69 -8.47
CA ILE A 278 -2.37 -7.90 -7.91
C ILE A 278 -3.46 -8.96 -7.84
N ASP A 279 -3.26 -10.10 -8.50
CA ASP A 279 -4.22 -11.22 -8.56
C ASP A 279 -5.65 -10.80 -8.98
N GLY A 280 -5.77 -9.87 -9.93
CA GLY A 280 -7.06 -9.41 -10.44
C GLY A 280 -7.82 -8.43 -9.54
N LYS A 281 -7.23 -8.02 -8.42
CA LYS A 281 -7.74 -6.95 -7.54
C LYS A 281 -6.90 -5.68 -7.71
N THR A 282 -7.49 -4.53 -7.44
CA THR A 282 -6.82 -3.24 -7.56
C THR A 282 -6.64 -2.62 -6.18
N TYR A 283 -5.41 -2.34 -5.79
CA TYR A 283 -5.07 -1.75 -4.49
C TYR A 283 -4.43 -0.38 -4.68
N ASN A 284 -4.51 0.48 -3.65
CA ASN A 284 -3.67 1.68 -3.63
C ASN A 284 -2.21 1.25 -3.54
N ALA A 285 -1.33 1.82 -4.38
CA ALA A 285 0.10 1.53 -4.37
C ALA A 285 0.71 1.73 -2.97
N SER A 286 0.29 2.80 -2.29
CA SER A 286 0.71 3.11 -0.91
C SER A 286 0.31 2.08 0.14
N LYS A 287 -0.83 1.39 -0.04
CA LYS A 287 -1.28 0.32 0.86
C LYS A 287 -0.62 -1.03 0.53
N ALA A 288 -0.35 -1.29 -0.74
CA ALA A 288 0.29 -2.53 -1.20
C ALA A 288 1.82 -2.53 -1.00
N ALA A 289 2.44 -1.36 -0.85
CA ALA A 289 3.88 -1.22 -0.66
C ALA A 289 4.39 -2.00 0.56
N GLY A 290 5.23 -3.01 0.32
CA GLY A 290 5.78 -3.90 1.35
C GLY A 290 4.75 -4.84 1.98
N HIS A 291 3.51 -4.87 1.49
CA HIS A 291 2.46 -5.72 2.04
C HIS A 291 2.76 -7.20 1.77
N ASN A 292 2.45 -8.06 2.74
CA ASN A 292 2.71 -9.50 2.65
C ASN A 292 1.41 -10.29 2.57
N PHE A 293 0.98 -10.61 1.35
CA PHE A 293 -0.26 -11.35 1.09
C PHE A 293 -0.21 -12.82 1.56
N LYS A 294 0.98 -13.36 1.86
CA LYS A 294 1.12 -14.70 2.46
C LYS A 294 0.85 -14.70 3.97
N ALA A 295 1.21 -13.61 4.66
CA ALA A 295 1.00 -13.43 6.09
C ALA A 295 -0.37 -12.79 6.41
N GLN A 296 -0.80 -11.85 5.56
CA GLN A 296 -2.04 -11.10 5.67
C GLN A 296 -2.75 -11.14 4.31
N PRO A 297 -3.63 -12.13 4.06
CA PRO A 297 -4.26 -12.30 2.75
C PRO A 297 -5.20 -11.17 2.35
N GLU A 298 -5.76 -10.49 3.35
CA GLU A 298 -6.76 -9.44 3.19
C GLU A 298 -6.11 -8.06 3.14
N LEU A 299 -6.48 -7.28 2.12
CA LEU A 299 -6.13 -5.87 2.00
C LEU A 299 -7.29 -5.15 1.31
N ALA A 300 -7.61 -3.94 1.77
CA ALA A 300 -8.65 -3.13 1.16
C ALA A 300 -8.30 -2.74 -0.28
N GLU A 301 -9.20 -3.02 -1.22
CA GLU A 301 -9.08 -2.56 -2.60
C GLU A 301 -9.16 -1.03 -2.67
N ALA A 302 -8.58 -0.45 -3.72
CA ALA A 302 -8.70 0.98 -3.98
C ALA A 302 -10.17 1.32 -4.26
N ALA A 303 -10.66 2.40 -3.67
CA ALA A 303 -12.00 2.89 -3.98
C ALA A 303 -12.09 3.24 -5.47
N ALA A 304 -13.03 2.61 -6.18
CA ALA A 304 -13.24 2.81 -7.62
C ALA A 304 -14.07 4.07 -7.93
N THR A 305 -14.97 4.45 -7.02
CA THR A 305 -15.90 5.57 -7.18
C THR A 305 -16.14 6.28 -5.85
N THR A 306 -16.79 7.44 -5.91
CA THR A 306 -17.31 8.12 -4.72
C THR A 306 -18.29 7.20 -3.98
N THR A 307 -18.19 7.19 -2.66
CA THR A 307 -19.09 6.42 -1.78
C THR A 307 -20.48 7.04 -1.75
N GLU A 308 -21.50 6.22 -2.01
CA GLU A 308 -22.89 6.60 -1.79
C GLU A 308 -23.24 6.57 -0.31
N ASN A 309 -24.03 7.56 0.14
CA ASN A 309 -24.50 7.72 1.52
C ASN A 309 -23.38 7.52 2.58
N PRO A 310 -22.28 8.28 2.52
CA PRO A 310 -21.12 8.07 3.38
C PRO A 310 -21.45 8.22 4.88
N LEU A 311 -22.37 9.12 5.23
CA LEU A 311 -22.80 9.31 6.63
C LEU A 311 -23.49 8.08 7.19
N ALA A 312 -24.36 7.43 6.42
CA ALA A 312 -25.04 6.21 6.86
C ALA A 312 -24.04 5.06 7.12
N LYS A 313 -22.97 4.96 6.32
CA LYS A 313 -21.90 3.98 6.56
C LYS A 313 -21.11 4.29 7.83
N ILE A 314 -20.82 5.58 8.07
CA ILE A 314 -20.13 6.02 9.29
C ILE A 314 -21.00 5.78 10.52
N ASP A 315 -22.31 6.06 10.46
CA ASP A 315 -23.25 5.81 11.56
C ASP A 315 -23.34 4.31 11.88
N ALA A 316 -23.36 3.45 10.85
CA ALA A 316 -23.32 2.00 11.04
C ALA A 316 -22.02 1.55 11.74
N ALA A 317 -20.87 2.10 11.34
CA ALA A 317 -19.60 1.82 11.99
C ALA A 317 -19.57 2.31 13.45
N LEU A 318 -20.09 3.51 13.72
CA LEU A 318 -20.20 4.04 15.08
C LEU A 318 -21.10 3.18 15.96
N ALA A 319 -22.23 2.69 15.42
CA ALA A 319 -23.12 1.79 16.14
C ALA A 319 -22.45 0.45 16.48
N GLN A 320 -21.62 -0.10 15.59
CA GLN A 320 -20.85 -1.32 15.88
C GLN A 320 -19.83 -1.09 17.02
N VAL A 321 -19.10 0.03 16.99
CA VAL A 321 -18.14 0.37 18.05
C VAL A 321 -18.86 0.61 19.38
N ASP A 322 -20.00 1.29 19.36
CA ASP A 322 -20.79 1.57 20.56
C ASP A 322 -21.36 0.28 21.18
N ALA A 323 -21.86 -0.64 20.35
CA ALA A 323 -22.33 -1.95 20.80
C ALA A 323 -21.21 -2.73 21.52
N LEU A 324 -20.01 -2.82 20.93
CA LEU A 324 -18.87 -3.49 21.57
C LEU A 324 -18.48 -2.81 22.89
N ARG A 325 -18.50 -1.47 22.97
CA ARG A 325 -18.21 -0.74 24.21
C ARG A 325 -19.26 -1.02 25.29
N SER A 326 -20.53 -1.11 24.90
CA SER A 326 -21.64 -1.46 25.80
C SER A 326 -21.44 -2.87 26.37
N ASP A 327 -21.14 -3.85 25.53
CA ASP A 327 -20.89 -5.24 25.93
C ASP A 327 -19.70 -5.35 26.89
N LEU A 328 -18.59 -4.67 26.59
CA LEU A 328 -17.42 -4.63 27.48
C LEU A 328 -17.73 -3.96 28.82
N GLY A 329 -18.56 -2.90 28.82
CA GLY A 329 -19.04 -2.26 30.05
C GLY A 329 -19.91 -3.20 30.91
N ALA A 330 -20.80 -3.97 30.28
CA ALA A 330 -21.61 -4.97 30.98
C ALA A 330 -20.74 -6.07 31.60
N VAL A 331 -19.72 -6.53 30.88
CA VAL A 331 -18.76 -7.53 31.39
C VAL A 331 -17.92 -6.98 32.55
N GLN A 332 -17.49 -5.72 32.51
CA GLN A 332 -16.84 -5.07 33.65
C GLN A 332 -17.72 -5.07 34.91
N ASN A 333 -19.02 -4.81 34.78
CA ASN A 333 -19.96 -4.88 35.90
C ASN A 333 -20.10 -6.31 36.47
N ARG A 334 -20.09 -7.32 35.60
CA ARG A 334 -20.09 -8.74 36.02
C ARG A 334 -18.82 -9.10 36.78
N PHE A 335 -17.65 -8.69 36.31
CA PHE A 335 -16.39 -8.91 37.03
C PHE A 335 -16.37 -8.19 38.39
N ASN A 336 -16.80 -6.93 38.47
CA ASN A 336 -16.89 -6.21 39.74
C ASN A 336 -17.81 -6.92 40.75
N SER A 337 -18.95 -7.43 40.28
CA SER A 337 -19.88 -8.20 41.12
C SER A 337 -19.25 -9.50 41.62
N ALA A 338 -18.54 -10.24 40.76
CA ALA A 338 -17.81 -11.43 41.14
C ALA A 338 -16.72 -11.11 42.18
N ILE A 339 -15.96 -10.03 42.00
CA ILE A 339 -14.93 -9.56 42.94
C ILE A 339 -15.53 -9.27 44.33
N THR A 340 -16.64 -8.54 44.40
CA THR A 340 -17.30 -8.25 45.69
C THR A 340 -17.79 -9.53 46.37
N ASN A 341 -18.38 -10.46 45.63
CA ASN A 341 -18.86 -11.73 46.17
C ASN A 341 -17.71 -12.62 46.67
N LEU A 342 -16.63 -12.72 45.91
CA LEU A 342 -15.42 -13.43 46.32
C LEU A 342 -14.82 -12.81 47.58
N GLY A 343 -14.73 -11.48 47.65
CA GLY A 343 -14.23 -10.77 48.83
C GLY A 343 -15.04 -11.11 50.09
N ASN A 344 -16.37 -11.11 50.00
CA ASN A 344 -17.24 -11.51 51.11
C ASN A 344 -17.05 -12.99 51.48
N THR A 345 -16.95 -13.87 50.49
CA THR A 345 -16.74 -15.32 50.70
C THR A 345 -15.41 -15.59 51.39
N VAL A 346 -14.34 -14.93 50.95
CA VAL A 346 -13.00 -15.02 51.58
C VAL A 346 -13.03 -14.52 53.02
N ASN A 347 -13.69 -13.39 53.31
CA ASN A 347 -13.80 -12.87 54.68
C ASN A 347 -14.55 -13.83 55.61
N ASN A 348 -15.66 -14.40 55.14
CA ASN A 348 -16.46 -15.36 55.90
C ASN A 348 -15.71 -16.68 56.14
N LEU A 349 -15.06 -17.22 55.09
CA LEU A 349 -14.27 -18.45 55.20
C LEU A 349 -13.03 -18.26 56.08
N SER A 350 -12.35 -17.12 55.96
CA SER A 350 -11.21 -16.77 56.83
C SER A 350 -11.63 -16.70 58.30
N SER A 351 -12.78 -16.07 58.58
CA SER A 351 -13.34 -15.99 59.94
C SER A 351 -13.75 -17.36 60.48
N ALA A 352 -14.37 -18.20 59.65
CA ALA A 352 -14.75 -19.56 60.04
C ALA A 352 -13.51 -20.44 60.28
N ARG A 353 -12.50 -20.34 59.42
CA ARG A 353 -11.23 -21.04 59.57
C ARG A 353 -10.50 -20.61 60.83
N SER A 354 -10.42 -19.30 61.12
CA SER A 354 -9.86 -18.77 62.36
C SER A 354 -10.55 -19.34 63.59
N ARG A 355 -11.88 -19.44 63.62
CA ARG A 355 -12.60 -20.08 64.75
C ARG A 355 -12.31 -21.57 64.93
N ILE A 356 -11.92 -22.26 63.87
CA ILE A 356 -11.65 -23.71 63.91
C ILE A 356 -10.18 -23.98 64.22
N GLU A 357 -9.26 -23.25 63.58
CA GLU A 357 -7.81 -23.47 63.68
C GLU A 357 -7.17 -22.63 64.79
N ASP A 358 -7.63 -21.41 65.03
CA ASP A 358 -7.03 -20.54 66.03
C ASP A 358 -7.55 -20.93 67.42
N SER A 359 -6.61 -21.27 68.30
CA SER A 359 -6.91 -21.54 69.70
C SER A 359 -7.12 -20.24 70.46
N ASP A 360 -8.14 -20.19 71.32
CA ASP A 360 -8.31 -19.09 72.27
C ASP A 360 -7.17 -19.10 73.29
N TYR A 361 -6.24 -18.15 73.14
CA TYR A 361 -5.06 -18.01 73.98
C TYR A 361 -5.41 -17.90 75.47
N ALA A 362 -6.54 -17.29 75.82
CA ALA A 362 -6.94 -17.16 77.22
C ALA A 362 -7.24 -18.53 77.85
N THR A 363 -7.90 -19.41 77.09
CA THR A 363 -8.23 -20.77 77.53
C THR A 363 -6.99 -21.67 77.54
N GLU A 364 -6.16 -21.60 76.48
CA GLU A 364 -4.94 -22.42 76.41
C GLU A 364 -3.91 -22.05 77.48
N VAL A 365 -3.72 -20.75 77.77
CA VAL A 365 -2.84 -20.33 78.87
C VAL A 365 -3.41 -20.75 80.22
N SER A 366 -4.72 -20.70 80.41
CA SER A 366 -5.36 -21.18 81.65
C SER A 366 -5.16 -22.69 81.83
N ASN A 367 -5.29 -23.47 80.75
CA ASN A 367 -5.04 -24.91 80.76
C ASN A 367 -3.57 -25.23 80.98
N MET A 368 -2.65 -24.50 80.34
CA MET A 368 -1.20 -24.63 80.55
C MET A 368 -0.83 -24.30 81.99
N SER A 369 -1.34 -23.20 82.54
CA SER A 369 -1.11 -22.80 83.93
C SER A 369 -1.68 -23.83 84.90
N ARG A 370 -2.91 -24.33 84.66
CA ARG A 370 -3.50 -25.45 85.42
C ARG A 370 -2.61 -26.70 85.35
N ALA A 371 -2.12 -27.05 84.17
CA ALA A 371 -1.23 -28.20 83.98
C ALA A 371 0.12 -28.02 84.70
N GLN A 372 0.70 -26.81 84.70
CA GLN A 372 1.91 -26.47 85.44
C GLN A 372 1.69 -26.55 86.96
N ILE A 373 0.56 -26.04 87.46
CA ILE A 373 0.19 -26.16 88.88
C ILE A 373 -0.02 -27.63 89.25
N LEU A 374 -0.69 -28.43 88.40
CA LEU A 374 -0.87 -29.87 88.62
C LEU A 374 0.45 -30.63 88.57
N GLN A 375 1.40 -30.26 87.72
CA GLN A 375 2.75 -30.83 87.71
C GLN A 375 3.52 -30.49 88.99
N GLN A 376 3.45 -29.24 89.48
CA GLN A 376 4.07 -28.82 90.73
C GLN A 376 3.41 -29.46 91.96
N ALA A 377 2.09 -29.57 91.97
CA ALA A 377 1.36 -30.28 93.02
C ALA A 377 1.64 -31.80 92.96
N GLY A 378 1.70 -32.38 91.76
CA GLY A 378 2.06 -33.78 91.55
C GLY A 378 3.46 -34.11 92.05
N THR A 379 4.46 -33.26 91.78
CA THR A 379 5.82 -33.45 92.32
C THR A 379 5.88 -33.24 93.84
N SER A 380 5.10 -32.30 94.39
CA SER A 380 5.00 -32.09 95.84
C SER A 380 4.32 -33.28 96.56
N VAL A 381 3.22 -33.80 96.00
CA VAL A 381 2.54 -35.01 96.50
C VAL A 381 3.41 -36.23 96.32
N LEU A 382 4.18 -36.35 95.22
CA LEU A 382 5.16 -37.43 95.03
C LEU A 382 6.28 -37.35 96.08
N ALA A 383 6.77 -36.15 96.40
CA ALA A 383 7.76 -35.94 97.45
C ALA A 383 7.20 -36.29 98.84
N GLN A 384 5.94 -35.93 99.12
CA GLN A 384 5.27 -36.25 100.37
C GLN A 384 4.95 -37.75 100.48
N ALA A 385 4.51 -38.38 99.39
CA ALA A 385 4.33 -39.84 99.29
C ALA A 385 5.64 -40.61 99.46
N ASN A 386 6.79 -40.06 99.03
CA ASN A 386 8.11 -40.63 99.28
C ASN A 386 8.56 -40.48 100.75
N GLN A 387 8.10 -39.45 101.47
CA GLN A 387 8.41 -39.22 102.88
C GLN A 387 7.51 -39.98 103.86
N VAL A 388 6.27 -40.30 103.48
CA VAL A 388 5.33 -41.06 104.34
C VAL A 388 5.92 -42.41 104.81
N PRO A 389 6.51 -43.25 103.94
CA PRO A 389 7.20 -44.48 104.38
C PRO A 389 8.39 -44.21 105.31
N GLN A 390 9.15 -43.12 105.07
CA GLN A 390 10.34 -42.77 105.85
C GLN A 390 9.98 -42.27 107.26
N ASN A 391 8.90 -41.50 107.39
CA ASN A 391 8.40 -41.03 108.70
C ASN A 391 7.83 -42.18 109.53
N VAL A 392 7.14 -43.15 108.91
CA VAL A 392 6.67 -44.37 109.58
C VAL A 392 7.84 -45.21 110.08
N LEU A 393 8.93 -45.31 109.31
CA LEU A 393 10.17 -45.98 109.73
C LEU A 393 10.94 -45.21 110.82
N SER A 394 10.84 -43.88 110.88
CA SER A 394 11.47 -43.04 111.91
C SER A 394 10.72 -43.06 113.25
N LEU A 395 9.39 -43.23 113.26
CA LEU A 395 8.56 -43.29 114.46
C LEU A 395 8.60 -44.67 115.16
N LEU A 396 9.13 -45.68 114.47
CA LEU A 396 9.29 -47.05 114.96
C LEU A 396 10.72 -47.36 115.44
N ARG A 397 11.62 -46.37 115.53
CA ARG A 397 13.00 -46.52 116.02
C ARG A 397 13.23 -45.94 117.40
#